data_AF-A0A0F3GW85-F1
#
_entry.id   AF-A0A0F3GW85-F1
#
_cell.length_a   1.000
_cell.length_b   1.000
_cell.length_c   1.000
_cell.angle_alpha   90.00
_cell.angle_beta   90.00
_cell.angle_gamma   90.00
#
_symmetry.space_group_name_H-M   'P 1'
#
loop_
_entity.id
_entity.type
_entity.pdbx_description
1 polymer ?
#
loop_
_entity_poly.entity_id
_entity_poly.type
_entity_poly.pdbx_seq_one_letter_code
_entity_poly.pdbx_strand_id
1 'polypeptide(L)'
;MTYLALVAFHGVMPEWKYYQLEYKDMLIKNAKDDTSRKRAEAFNVKLQQIYLSALKKEDRCTTCHIGVDNPMMASAKVPFKAHSGDYLAKHPIDKFGCTVCHEGQGLATNKREAHAKGHTYWDNPILPLNYTQSACVQCHDVDMLSTKGGDKVAEGDKLFREKGCQGCHKINKVGGDLGKPLDGVGYRPIAYFPMKHVVGDHTVPSWLKQHFDDPRAIVPGSEMKVRFKGAEADLMTIFSLTLRPDEPPLEYRRKSYARPPKQDGETLYKMYCAACHGDGKTSAYDEIFKRTVPAIQNPSFLKTADYKNLETIIKEGRNGTQMTAWKSTAAGVSDEEIKSIIEYLTSNKPAEAPAPFPIKDINASAEHGKEIFDTHCVVCHGKDAKGGENLIGINLRNPAVTKMVDPEFLAVTIRDGREGTSMPSFTSEEMGLTDQDIADVVAYMRDFVRVAKK
;
A
#
# COMPACT_ATOMS: atom_id res chain seq x y z
N MET A 1 57.87 -4.86 -5.72
CA MET A 1 57.55 -6.20 -6.27
C MET A 1 56.31 -6.83 -5.64
N THR A 2 56.03 -6.61 -4.35
CA THR A 2 54.92 -7.24 -3.61
C THR A 2 53.52 -6.90 -4.14
N TYR A 3 53.25 -5.64 -4.52
CA TYR A 3 51.95 -5.25 -5.08
C TYR A 3 51.67 -5.87 -6.45
N LEU A 4 52.66 -5.87 -7.36
CA LEU A 4 52.56 -6.52 -8.67
C LEU A 4 52.39 -8.04 -8.55
N ALA A 5 53.09 -8.67 -7.61
CA ALA A 5 52.92 -10.10 -7.32
C ALA A 5 51.52 -10.41 -6.78
N LEU A 6 50.98 -9.57 -5.90
CA LEU A 6 49.61 -9.71 -5.39
C LEU A 6 48.56 -9.50 -6.49
N VAL A 7 48.72 -8.50 -7.36
CA VAL A 7 47.81 -8.26 -8.49
C VAL A 7 47.86 -9.42 -9.49
N ALA A 8 49.06 -9.90 -9.83
CA ALA A 8 49.23 -11.06 -10.70
C ALA A 8 48.61 -12.31 -10.08
N PHE A 9 48.81 -12.53 -8.77
CA PHE A 9 48.20 -13.65 -8.04
C PHE A 9 46.66 -13.57 -8.05
N HIS A 10 46.07 -12.41 -7.78
CA HIS A 10 44.62 -12.21 -7.87
C HIS A 10 44.07 -12.36 -9.30
N GLY A 11 44.87 -12.03 -10.31
CA GLY A 11 44.51 -12.25 -11.72
C GLY A 11 44.50 -13.74 -12.10
N VAL A 12 45.41 -14.55 -11.55
CA VAL A 12 45.54 -15.99 -11.86
C VAL A 12 44.65 -16.87 -10.96
N MET A 13 44.41 -16.42 -9.72
CA MET A 13 43.61 -17.08 -8.69
C MET A 13 42.55 -16.15 -8.11
N PRO A 14 41.56 -15.72 -8.93
CA PRO A 14 40.44 -14.92 -8.45
C PRO A 14 39.57 -15.72 -7.46
N GLU A 15 38.85 -15.01 -6.58
CA GLU A 15 38.06 -15.61 -5.48
C GLU A 15 37.16 -16.77 -5.95
N TRP A 16 36.45 -16.59 -7.07
CA TRP A 16 35.54 -17.60 -7.60
C TRP A 16 36.19 -18.96 -7.90
N LYS A 17 37.48 -18.96 -8.25
CA LYS A 17 38.22 -20.16 -8.65
C LYS A 17 38.44 -21.10 -7.45
N TYR A 18 38.59 -20.55 -6.25
CA TYR A 18 38.70 -21.35 -5.02
C TYR A 18 37.44 -22.16 -4.78
N TYR A 19 36.25 -21.56 -4.93
CA TYR A 19 34.98 -22.28 -4.74
C TYR A 19 34.85 -23.46 -5.72
N GLN A 20 35.22 -23.28 -7.00
CA GLN A 20 35.14 -24.37 -7.97
C GLN A 20 36.15 -25.49 -7.75
N LEU A 21 37.36 -25.16 -7.28
CA LEU A 21 38.35 -26.17 -6.89
C LEU A 21 37.89 -26.96 -5.67
N GLU A 22 37.36 -26.28 -4.65
CA GLU A 22 36.79 -26.94 -3.47
C GLU A 22 35.61 -27.85 -3.85
N TYR A 23 34.72 -27.38 -4.73
CA TYR A 23 33.62 -28.19 -5.24
C TYR A 23 34.11 -29.44 -5.98
N LYS A 24 35.14 -29.30 -6.83
CA LYS A 24 35.78 -30.42 -7.52
C LYS A 24 36.32 -31.46 -6.52
N ASP A 25 37.04 -31.00 -5.50
CA ASP A 25 37.59 -31.88 -4.46
C ASP A 25 36.48 -32.61 -3.69
N MET A 26 35.36 -31.92 -3.40
CA MET A 26 34.18 -32.54 -2.80
C MET A 26 33.58 -33.62 -3.68
N LEU A 27 33.47 -33.40 -5.00
CA LEU A 27 32.95 -34.39 -5.93
C LEU A 27 33.86 -35.62 -6.00
N ILE A 28 35.19 -35.44 -6.02
CA ILE A 28 36.16 -36.54 -6.04
C ILE A 28 36.06 -37.34 -4.74
N LYS A 29 36.00 -36.67 -3.58
CA LYS A 29 35.91 -37.32 -2.27
C LYS A 29 34.61 -38.11 -2.09
N ASN A 30 33.51 -37.61 -2.66
CA ASN A 30 32.19 -38.22 -2.52
C ASN A 30 31.83 -39.21 -3.66
N ALA A 31 32.74 -39.41 -4.62
CA ALA A 31 32.52 -40.35 -5.72
C ALA A 31 32.37 -41.79 -5.20
N LYS A 32 31.26 -42.44 -5.58
CA LYS A 32 30.93 -43.80 -5.14
C LYS A 32 31.49 -44.89 -6.06
N ASP A 33 31.92 -44.50 -7.26
CA ASP A 33 32.41 -45.40 -8.31
C ASP A 33 33.45 -44.68 -9.20
N ASP A 34 34.17 -45.45 -10.01
CA ASP A 34 35.23 -44.91 -10.88
C ASP A 34 34.70 -43.95 -11.94
N THR A 35 33.45 -44.12 -12.38
CA THR A 35 32.82 -43.27 -13.41
C THR A 35 32.56 -41.87 -12.85
N SER A 36 31.95 -41.79 -11.67
CA SER A 36 31.70 -40.54 -10.96
C SER A 36 33.00 -39.85 -10.55
N ARG A 37 34.03 -40.62 -10.17
CA ARG A 37 35.37 -40.08 -9.89
C ARG A 37 36.01 -39.46 -11.13
N LYS A 38 36.06 -40.18 -12.26
CA LYS A 38 36.60 -39.66 -13.53
C LYS A 38 35.85 -38.41 -13.98
N ARG A 39 34.52 -38.37 -13.79
CA ARG A 39 33.71 -37.18 -14.09
C ARG A 39 34.07 -35.99 -13.19
N ALA A 40 34.30 -36.24 -11.91
CA ALA A 40 34.73 -35.21 -10.96
C ALA A 40 36.15 -34.70 -11.27
N GLU A 41 37.08 -35.59 -11.63
CA GLU A 41 38.45 -35.22 -12.05
C GLU A 41 38.45 -34.40 -13.35
N ALA A 42 37.53 -34.70 -14.27
CA ALA A 42 37.31 -33.95 -15.51
C ALA A 42 36.51 -32.64 -15.32
N PHE A 43 36.13 -32.27 -14.08
CA PHE A 43 35.42 -31.02 -13.82
C PHE A 43 36.22 -29.81 -14.32
N ASN A 44 35.58 -29.02 -15.19
CA ASN A 44 36.20 -27.87 -15.86
C ASN A 44 36.01 -26.61 -15.02
N VAL A 45 37.11 -26.11 -14.45
CA VAL A 45 37.14 -24.88 -13.66
C VAL A 45 37.15 -23.67 -14.59
N LYS A 46 36.01 -22.99 -14.72
CA LYS A 46 35.85 -21.82 -15.58
C LYS A 46 34.77 -20.87 -15.04
N LEU A 47 34.89 -19.60 -15.41
CA LEU A 47 33.84 -18.61 -15.18
C LEU A 47 32.56 -19.04 -15.91
N GLN A 48 31.44 -19.08 -15.19
CA GLN A 48 30.12 -19.31 -15.78
C GLN A 48 29.47 -17.95 -16.04
N GLN A 49 29.12 -17.68 -17.29
CA GLN A 49 28.43 -16.45 -17.69
C GLN A 49 27.13 -16.84 -18.40
N ILE A 50 26.02 -16.35 -17.88
CA ILE A 50 24.71 -16.42 -18.50
C ILE A 50 24.33 -14.99 -18.87
N TYR A 51 23.88 -14.77 -20.10
CA TYR A 51 23.38 -13.49 -20.57
C TYR A 51 21.95 -13.65 -21.05
N LEU A 52 21.01 -13.12 -20.28
CA LEU A 52 19.59 -13.18 -20.56
C LEU A 52 19.21 -11.93 -21.35
N SER A 53 19.49 -11.93 -22.66
CA SER A 53 19.30 -10.76 -23.52
C SER A 53 17.88 -10.19 -23.47
N ALA A 54 16.87 -11.07 -23.45
CA ALA A 54 15.46 -10.70 -23.37
C ALA A 54 15.11 -10.00 -22.04
N LEU A 55 15.74 -10.43 -20.94
CA LEU A 55 15.55 -9.85 -19.60
C LEU A 55 16.55 -8.74 -19.27
N LYS A 56 17.54 -8.50 -20.14
CA LYS A 56 18.67 -7.57 -19.93
C LYS A 56 19.35 -7.79 -18.58
N LYS A 57 19.62 -9.06 -18.26
CA LYS A 57 20.25 -9.49 -17.01
C LYS A 57 21.46 -10.36 -17.30
N GLU A 58 22.55 -10.06 -16.63
CA GLU A 58 23.76 -10.88 -16.57
C GLU A 58 23.74 -11.71 -15.31
N ASP A 59 24.27 -12.94 -15.38
CA ASP A 59 24.39 -13.81 -14.22
C ASP A 59 25.69 -14.63 -14.27
N ARG A 60 26.47 -14.53 -13.18
CA ARG A 60 27.66 -15.36 -12.92
C ARG A 60 27.56 -16.07 -11.58
N CYS A 61 26.39 -16.10 -10.95
CA CYS A 61 26.20 -16.64 -9.60
C CYS A 61 26.56 -18.13 -9.54
N THR A 62 26.25 -18.88 -10.59
CA THR A 62 26.62 -20.31 -10.75
C THR A 62 28.13 -20.54 -10.87
N THR A 63 28.95 -19.50 -11.02
CA THR A 63 30.40 -19.63 -10.92
C THR A 63 30.82 -20.09 -9.52
N CYS A 64 30.25 -19.48 -8.47
CA CYS A 64 30.54 -19.85 -7.09
C CYS A 64 29.50 -20.83 -6.53
N HIS A 65 28.23 -20.66 -6.92
CA HIS A 65 27.11 -21.52 -6.52
C HIS A 65 26.95 -22.72 -7.46
N ILE A 66 28.04 -23.39 -7.79
CA ILE A 66 28.11 -24.41 -8.84
C ILE A 66 27.31 -25.69 -8.53
N GLY A 67 26.99 -25.94 -7.25
CA GLY A 67 26.19 -27.10 -6.84
C GLY A 67 24.68 -26.86 -6.87
N VAL A 68 24.22 -25.67 -7.25
CA VAL A 68 22.82 -25.24 -7.12
C VAL A 68 21.84 -26.11 -7.91
N ASP A 69 22.25 -26.65 -9.06
CA ASP A 69 21.46 -27.53 -9.92
C ASP A 69 21.81 -29.02 -9.75
N ASN A 70 22.72 -29.36 -8.82
CA ASN A 70 23.16 -30.72 -8.58
C ASN A 70 22.41 -31.33 -7.38
N PRO A 71 21.47 -32.27 -7.57
CA PRO A 71 20.71 -32.89 -6.48
C PRO A 71 21.59 -33.61 -5.44
N MET A 72 22.77 -34.08 -5.83
CA MET A 72 23.72 -34.73 -4.90
C MET A 72 24.25 -33.76 -3.83
N MET A 73 24.09 -32.46 -4.04
CA MET A 73 24.55 -31.41 -3.15
C MET A 73 23.47 -30.91 -2.18
N ALA A 74 22.33 -31.61 -2.07
CA ALA A 74 21.23 -31.21 -1.18
C ALA A 74 21.65 -31.03 0.29
N SER A 75 22.61 -31.84 0.76
CA SER A 75 23.14 -31.78 2.13
C SER A 75 24.41 -30.91 2.29
N ALA A 76 24.91 -30.32 1.19
CA ALA A 76 26.10 -29.47 1.27
C ALA A 76 25.80 -28.12 1.93
N LYS A 77 26.85 -27.39 2.32
CA LYS A 77 26.73 -26.02 2.83
C LYS A 77 26.78 -25.03 1.66
N VAL A 78 26.17 -23.86 1.84
CA VAL A 78 26.33 -22.72 0.91
C VAL A 78 27.83 -22.35 0.84
N PRO A 79 28.41 -22.14 -0.35
CA PRO A 79 27.75 -21.93 -1.64
C PRO A 79 27.43 -23.19 -2.47
N PHE A 80 27.87 -24.38 -2.07
CA PHE A 80 27.74 -25.61 -2.87
C PHE A 80 26.40 -26.32 -2.76
N LYS A 81 25.53 -25.88 -1.84
CA LYS A 81 24.23 -26.50 -1.60
C LYS A 81 23.33 -26.44 -2.85
N ALA A 82 22.61 -27.53 -3.11
CA ALA A 82 21.56 -27.56 -4.13
C ALA A 82 20.43 -26.57 -3.80
N HIS A 83 19.72 -26.10 -4.83
CA HIS A 83 18.59 -25.20 -4.68
C HIS A 83 17.50 -25.81 -3.81
N SER A 84 16.86 -24.99 -2.97
CA SER A 84 15.71 -25.43 -2.18
C SER A 84 14.46 -25.56 -3.04
N GLY A 85 13.68 -26.61 -2.85
CA GLY A 85 12.44 -26.82 -3.61
C GLY A 85 12.68 -27.19 -5.07
N ASP A 86 11.61 -27.24 -5.87
CA ASP A 86 11.60 -27.70 -7.26
C ASP A 86 11.58 -26.56 -8.30
N TYR A 87 11.81 -25.31 -7.87
CA TYR A 87 11.65 -24.13 -8.72
C TYR A 87 12.44 -24.20 -10.03
N LEU A 88 13.69 -24.71 -9.97
CA LEU A 88 14.57 -24.82 -11.13
C LEU A 88 14.11 -25.86 -12.17
N ALA A 89 13.24 -26.80 -11.79
CA ALA A 89 12.64 -27.72 -12.75
C ALA A 89 11.71 -27.00 -13.74
N LYS A 90 11.11 -25.88 -13.31
CA LYS A 90 10.25 -25.01 -14.13
C LYS A 90 10.96 -23.73 -14.58
N HIS A 91 12.03 -23.34 -13.88
CA HIS A 91 12.83 -22.14 -14.13
C HIS A 91 14.30 -22.50 -14.29
N PRO A 92 14.68 -23.15 -15.41
CA PRO A 92 16.06 -23.59 -15.60
C PRO A 92 16.99 -22.36 -15.69
N ILE A 93 18.17 -22.48 -15.08
CA ILE A 93 19.07 -21.34 -14.82
C ILE A 93 19.58 -20.70 -16.13
N ASP A 94 19.75 -21.49 -17.19
CA ASP A 94 20.14 -20.99 -18.52
C ASP A 94 19.11 -20.04 -19.13
N LYS A 95 17.85 -20.11 -18.71
CA LYS A 95 16.76 -19.24 -19.19
C LYS A 95 16.40 -18.11 -18.24
N PHE A 96 16.54 -18.31 -16.93
CA PHE A 96 16.09 -17.34 -15.93
C PHE A 96 17.23 -16.72 -15.14
N GLY A 97 18.40 -17.35 -15.05
CA GLY A 97 19.46 -16.93 -14.14
C GLY A 97 19.04 -16.95 -12.67
N CYS A 98 19.98 -16.61 -11.79
CA CYS A 98 19.76 -16.43 -10.36
C CYS A 98 19.36 -14.98 -10.03
N THR A 99 19.95 -13.98 -10.69
CA THR A 99 19.71 -12.54 -10.41
C THR A 99 18.27 -12.09 -10.69
N VAL A 100 17.52 -12.81 -11.53
CA VAL A 100 16.10 -12.51 -11.78
C VAL A 100 15.25 -12.78 -10.53
N CYS A 101 15.60 -13.79 -9.75
CA CYS A 101 14.89 -14.16 -8.52
C CYS A 101 15.52 -13.52 -7.28
N HIS A 102 16.84 -13.49 -7.23
CA HIS A 102 17.60 -13.13 -6.03
C HIS A 102 18.23 -11.74 -6.07
N GLU A 103 18.16 -11.00 -7.18
CA GLU A 103 18.92 -9.75 -7.38
C GLU A 103 20.44 -9.95 -7.20
N GLY A 104 21.16 -8.89 -6.87
CA GLY A 104 22.62 -8.88 -6.76
C GLY A 104 23.32 -8.42 -8.04
N GLN A 105 24.64 -8.47 -8.03
CA GLN A 105 25.50 -7.99 -9.11
C GLN A 105 26.00 -9.16 -9.95
N GLY A 106 25.25 -9.52 -10.98
CA GLY A 106 25.51 -10.72 -11.78
C GLY A 106 26.83 -10.72 -12.55
N LEU A 107 27.47 -9.56 -12.77
CA LEU A 107 28.80 -9.48 -13.39
C LEU A 107 29.96 -9.66 -12.42
N ALA A 108 29.72 -9.57 -11.11
CA ALA A 108 30.78 -9.68 -10.13
C ALA A 108 31.35 -11.09 -10.07
N THR A 109 32.65 -11.17 -9.75
CA THR A 109 33.42 -12.42 -9.69
C THR A 109 33.96 -12.71 -8.29
N ASN A 110 33.49 -11.94 -7.30
CA ASN A 110 33.86 -12.04 -5.89
C ASN A 110 32.59 -11.89 -5.02
N LYS A 111 32.62 -12.45 -3.81
CA LYS A 111 31.44 -12.53 -2.94
C LYS A 111 30.89 -11.16 -2.53
N ARG A 112 31.79 -10.21 -2.25
CA ARG A 112 31.42 -8.88 -1.75
C ARG A 112 30.60 -8.13 -2.78
N GLU A 113 31.12 -8.03 -4.00
CA GLU A 113 30.46 -7.29 -5.08
C GLU A 113 29.20 -8.04 -5.56
N ALA A 114 29.25 -9.37 -5.70
CA ALA A 114 28.11 -10.16 -6.19
C ALA A 114 26.88 -10.04 -5.27
N HIS A 115 27.09 -10.09 -3.96
CA HIS A 115 25.99 -9.92 -3.01
C HIS A 115 25.66 -8.45 -2.75
N ALA A 116 26.58 -7.53 -3.01
CA ALA A 116 26.42 -6.09 -2.77
C ALA A 116 25.92 -5.76 -1.34
N LYS A 117 26.31 -6.57 -0.35
CA LYS A 117 25.98 -6.37 1.07
C LYS A 117 27.05 -5.54 1.77
N GLY A 118 26.63 -4.68 2.72
CA GLY A 118 27.51 -3.77 3.46
C GLY A 118 27.69 -2.41 2.77
N HIS A 119 28.78 -1.69 3.08
CA HIS A 119 29.14 -0.41 2.45
C HIS A 119 29.56 -0.61 0.99
N THR A 120 28.58 -0.81 0.11
CA THR A 120 28.75 -0.83 -1.34
C THR A 120 27.86 0.24 -1.96
N TYR A 121 28.22 0.70 -3.16
CA TYR A 121 27.49 1.75 -3.90
C TYR A 121 26.44 1.15 -4.85
N TRP A 122 26.11 -0.13 -4.70
CA TRP A 122 25.20 -0.84 -5.59
C TRP A 122 23.74 -0.64 -5.18
N ASP A 123 22.89 -0.32 -6.16
CA ASP A 123 21.45 -0.12 -5.92
C ASP A 123 20.69 -1.42 -5.65
N ASN A 124 21.19 -2.55 -6.17
CA ASN A 124 20.50 -3.84 -6.15
C ASN A 124 21.35 -4.91 -5.43
N PRO A 125 21.40 -4.90 -4.09
CA PRO A 125 21.99 -5.99 -3.32
C PRO A 125 21.22 -7.30 -3.52
N ILE A 126 21.83 -8.43 -3.19
CA ILE A 126 21.12 -9.71 -3.17
C ILE A 126 19.93 -9.59 -2.20
N LEU A 127 18.76 -9.91 -2.71
CA LEU A 127 17.51 -9.84 -2.00
C LEU A 127 17.50 -10.86 -0.85
N PRO A 128 17.23 -10.43 0.39
CA PRO A 128 17.05 -11.35 1.51
C PRO A 128 16.03 -12.45 1.19
N LEU A 129 16.29 -13.68 1.65
CA LEU A 129 15.48 -14.86 1.30
C LEU A 129 14.00 -14.72 1.71
N ASN A 130 13.71 -13.99 2.79
CA ASN A 130 12.35 -13.69 3.21
C ASN A 130 11.60 -12.81 2.21
N TYR A 131 12.30 -12.12 1.30
CA TYR A 131 11.71 -11.21 0.31
C TYR A 131 11.73 -11.75 -1.12
N THR A 132 12.39 -12.88 -1.40
CA THR A 132 12.54 -13.45 -2.76
C THR A 132 11.23 -13.67 -3.50
N GLN A 133 10.12 -13.96 -2.80
CA GLN A 133 8.80 -14.11 -3.44
C GLN A 133 8.32 -12.84 -4.18
N SER A 134 8.86 -11.65 -3.86
CA SER A 134 8.51 -10.42 -4.59
C SER A 134 8.92 -10.46 -6.07
N ALA A 135 9.96 -11.24 -6.40
CA ALA A 135 10.42 -11.42 -7.77
C ALA A 135 9.46 -12.29 -8.60
N CYS A 136 8.70 -13.20 -7.96
CA CYS A 136 7.76 -14.07 -8.66
C CYS A 136 6.66 -13.28 -9.37
N VAL A 137 6.19 -12.18 -8.76
CA VAL A 137 5.08 -11.35 -9.28
C VAL A 137 5.49 -10.57 -10.54
N GLN A 138 6.78 -10.50 -10.87
CA GLN A 138 7.22 -9.90 -12.14
C GLN A 138 6.68 -10.71 -13.33
N CYS A 139 6.65 -12.04 -13.19
CA CYS A 139 6.21 -12.95 -14.25
C CYS A 139 4.84 -13.58 -13.98
N HIS A 140 4.42 -13.74 -12.72
CA HIS A 140 3.21 -14.46 -12.34
C HIS A 140 2.16 -13.54 -11.69
N ASP A 141 0.88 -13.90 -11.79
CA ASP A 141 -0.15 -13.24 -10.99
C ASP A 141 -0.09 -13.71 -9.54
N VAL A 142 -0.44 -12.80 -8.64
CA VAL A 142 -0.53 -13.09 -7.20
C VAL A 142 -1.58 -14.19 -6.92
N ASP A 143 -2.72 -14.17 -7.62
CA ASP A 143 -3.78 -15.17 -7.44
C ASP A 143 -3.28 -16.58 -7.74
N MET A 144 -2.49 -16.76 -8.81
CA MET A 144 -1.87 -18.04 -9.14
C MET A 144 -0.84 -18.44 -8.08
N LEU A 145 0.00 -17.49 -7.67
CA LEU A 145 1.07 -17.70 -6.69
C LEU A 145 0.54 -18.08 -5.31
N SER A 146 -0.65 -17.61 -4.92
CA SER A 146 -1.27 -17.91 -3.63
C SER A 146 -1.41 -19.41 -3.34
N THR A 147 -1.49 -20.24 -4.40
CA THR A 147 -1.60 -21.70 -4.31
C THR A 147 -0.33 -22.44 -4.77
N LYS A 148 0.69 -21.73 -5.25
CA LYS A 148 1.87 -22.30 -5.92
C LYS A 148 3.20 -21.72 -5.42
N GLY A 149 3.30 -21.47 -4.12
CA GLY A 149 4.56 -21.12 -3.45
C GLY A 149 4.87 -19.63 -3.34
N GLY A 150 3.86 -18.76 -3.54
CA GLY A 150 3.93 -17.33 -3.25
C GLY A 150 2.92 -16.92 -2.16
N ASP A 151 2.82 -17.74 -1.12
CA ASP A 151 1.97 -17.53 0.06
C ASP A 151 2.21 -16.16 0.72
N LYS A 152 3.47 -15.77 0.94
CA LYS A 152 3.79 -14.51 1.62
C LYS A 152 3.50 -13.29 0.74
N VAL A 153 3.76 -13.36 -0.56
CA VAL A 153 3.45 -12.24 -1.45
C VAL A 153 1.94 -12.09 -1.65
N ALA A 154 1.19 -13.19 -1.66
CA ALA A 154 -0.27 -13.16 -1.68
C ALA A 154 -0.86 -12.61 -0.38
N GLU A 155 -0.32 -13.00 0.77
CA GLU A 155 -0.70 -12.43 2.07
C GLU A 155 -0.36 -10.94 2.14
N GLY A 156 0.79 -10.53 1.60
CA GLY A 156 1.18 -9.13 1.46
C GLY A 156 0.23 -8.33 0.56
N ASP A 157 -0.18 -8.85 -0.59
CA ASP A 157 -1.19 -8.19 -1.45
C ASP A 157 -2.53 -8.05 -0.73
N LYS A 158 -3.00 -9.11 -0.07
CA LYS A 158 -4.23 -9.07 0.72
C LYS A 158 -4.15 -8.00 1.81
N LEU A 159 -3.08 -8.00 2.60
CA LEU A 159 -2.90 -7.05 3.69
C LEU A 159 -2.79 -5.60 3.16
N PHE A 160 -2.15 -5.38 2.01
CA PHE A 160 -2.09 -4.07 1.36
C PHE A 160 -3.48 -3.55 0.98
N ARG A 161 -4.34 -4.42 0.43
CA ARG A 161 -5.73 -4.07 0.07
C ARG A 161 -6.59 -3.86 1.30
N GLU A 162 -6.51 -4.72 2.31
CA GLU A 162 -7.34 -4.67 3.51
C GLU A 162 -7.03 -3.46 4.40
N LYS A 163 -5.78 -2.99 4.41
CA LYS A 163 -5.37 -1.83 5.19
C LYS A 163 -5.58 -0.50 4.46
N GLY A 164 -6.13 -0.55 3.25
CA GLY A 164 -6.51 0.62 2.48
C GLY A 164 -5.33 1.48 2.03
N CYS A 165 -4.21 0.85 1.67
CA CYS A 165 -3.01 1.59 1.25
C CYS A 165 -3.29 2.51 0.04
N GLN A 166 -4.14 2.08 -0.89
CA GLN A 166 -4.60 2.89 -2.02
C GLN A 166 -5.57 4.01 -1.63
N GLY A 167 -6.03 4.04 -0.38
CA GLY A 167 -6.74 5.18 0.19
C GLY A 167 -5.88 6.45 0.24
N CYS A 168 -4.56 6.30 0.37
CA CYS A 168 -3.60 7.40 0.36
C CYS A 168 -2.67 7.38 -0.85
N HIS A 169 -2.26 6.19 -1.31
CA HIS A 169 -1.21 6.05 -2.32
C HIS A 169 -1.75 5.67 -3.70
N LYS A 170 -1.22 6.30 -4.76
CA LYS A 170 -1.50 5.84 -6.13
C LYS A 170 -0.63 4.65 -6.54
N ILE A 171 -1.24 3.71 -7.24
CA ILE A 171 -0.58 2.67 -8.04
C ILE A 171 -1.21 2.70 -9.42
N ASN A 172 -0.40 2.78 -10.47
CA ASN A 172 -0.82 2.88 -11.85
C ASN A 172 -1.88 3.98 -12.07
N LYS A 173 -1.67 5.14 -11.41
CA LYS A 173 -2.58 6.31 -11.40
C LYS A 173 -3.92 6.09 -10.66
N VAL A 174 -4.13 4.93 -10.02
CA VAL A 174 -5.34 4.61 -9.26
C VAL A 174 -5.09 4.74 -7.76
N GLY A 175 -5.95 5.46 -7.04
CA GLY A 175 -5.88 5.65 -5.59
C GLY A 175 -5.85 7.12 -5.15
N GLY A 176 -5.74 7.33 -3.84
CA GLY A 176 -5.66 8.65 -3.22
C GLY A 176 -4.36 9.40 -3.54
N ASP A 177 -4.36 10.71 -3.29
CA ASP A 177 -3.27 11.63 -3.62
C ASP A 177 -2.58 12.25 -2.38
N LEU A 178 -2.95 11.84 -1.18
CA LEU A 178 -2.31 12.27 0.08
C LEU A 178 -0.89 11.69 0.21
N GLY A 179 -0.73 10.42 -0.17
CA GLY A 179 0.53 9.69 -0.14
C GLY A 179 1.28 9.80 -1.46
N LYS A 180 2.60 9.59 -1.42
CA LYS A 180 3.42 9.52 -2.63
C LYS A 180 3.01 8.32 -3.50
N PRO A 181 3.01 8.43 -4.83
CA PRO A 181 2.79 7.28 -5.70
C PRO A 181 3.80 6.16 -5.42
N LEU A 182 3.32 4.92 -5.38
CA LEU A 182 4.13 3.73 -5.09
C LEU A 182 4.68 3.07 -6.36
N ASP A 183 4.34 3.61 -7.54
CA ASP A 183 4.85 3.14 -8.81
C ASP A 183 6.39 3.06 -8.82
N GLY A 184 6.87 1.85 -9.08
CA GLY A 184 8.29 1.53 -9.16
C GLY A 184 9.04 1.50 -7.83
N VAL A 185 8.39 1.70 -6.67
CA VAL A 185 9.06 1.75 -5.36
C VAL A 185 9.93 0.52 -5.09
N GLY A 186 9.54 -0.65 -5.62
CA GLY A 186 10.26 -1.91 -5.47
C GLY A 186 11.59 -2.00 -6.24
N TYR A 187 11.91 -1.02 -7.08
CA TYR A 187 13.13 -1.00 -7.89
C TYR A 187 13.76 0.40 -8.00
N ARG A 188 13.44 1.32 -7.08
CA ARG A 188 14.08 2.64 -7.05
C ARG A 188 15.52 2.54 -6.50
N PRO A 189 16.46 3.34 -7.03
CA PRO A 189 17.79 3.46 -6.46
C PRO A 189 17.77 3.82 -4.98
N ILE A 190 18.79 3.40 -4.24
CA ILE A 190 18.86 3.59 -2.79
C ILE A 190 18.77 5.07 -2.39
N ALA A 191 19.25 5.97 -3.26
CA ALA A 191 19.24 7.41 -3.07
C ALA A 191 17.83 8.02 -2.92
N TYR A 192 16.76 7.33 -3.35
CA TYR A 192 15.39 7.78 -3.17
C TYR A 192 14.87 7.58 -1.74
N PHE A 193 15.60 6.82 -0.92
CA PHE A 193 15.19 6.41 0.42
C PHE A 193 16.08 7.07 1.48
N PRO A 194 15.51 7.87 2.40
CA PRO A 194 16.28 8.48 3.49
C PRO A 194 16.85 7.42 4.45
N MET A 195 18.12 7.05 4.26
CA MET A 195 18.78 6.01 5.07
C MET A 195 19.27 6.48 6.44
N LYS A 196 19.20 7.80 6.73
CA LYS A 196 19.78 8.42 7.94
C LYS A 196 19.36 7.74 9.25
N HIS A 197 18.11 7.30 9.34
CA HIS A 197 17.53 6.72 10.55
C HIS A 197 17.36 5.19 10.47
N VAL A 198 17.86 4.57 9.40
CA VAL A 198 17.83 3.10 9.24
C VAL A 198 18.93 2.48 10.08
N VAL A 199 18.53 1.53 10.93
CA VAL A 199 19.46 0.76 11.77
C VAL A 199 19.86 -0.52 11.05
N GLY A 200 21.14 -0.89 11.13
CA GLY A 200 21.68 -2.10 10.47
C GLY A 200 21.98 -1.86 8.99
N ASP A 201 21.60 -2.81 8.14
CA ASP A 201 21.90 -2.76 6.71
C ASP A 201 21.12 -1.63 6.01
N HIS A 202 21.85 -0.76 5.30
CA HIS A 202 21.28 0.33 4.50
C HIS A 202 20.88 -0.20 3.12
N THR A 203 19.70 -0.83 3.07
CA THR A 203 19.12 -1.37 1.83
C THR A 203 17.66 -0.95 1.72
N VAL A 204 17.12 -0.94 0.49
CA VAL A 204 15.70 -0.60 0.26
C VAL A 204 14.75 -1.50 1.07
N PRO A 205 14.91 -2.84 1.12
CA PRO A 205 14.04 -3.67 1.96
C PRO A 205 14.14 -3.35 3.45
N SER A 206 15.34 -3.04 3.95
CA SER A 206 15.54 -2.65 5.36
C SER A 206 14.83 -1.33 5.68
N TRP A 207 14.94 -0.35 4.79
CA TRP A 207 14.23 0.91 4.90
C TRP A 207 12.71 0.71 4.89
N LEU A 208 12.19 -0.06 3.92
CA LEU A 208 10.76 -0.33 3.80
C LEU A 208 10.22 -0.97 5.06
N LYS A 209 10.87 -2.04 5.56
CA LYS A 209 10.45 -2.74 6.77
C LYS A 209 10.40 -1.80 7.98
N GLN A 210 11.47 -1.04 8.20
CA GLN A 210 11.55 -0.13 9.35
C GLN A 210 10.57 1.04 9.20
N HIS A 211 10.31 1.51 7.97
CA HIS A 211 9.33 2.55 7.72
C HIS A 211 7.91 2.05 7.98
N PHE A 212 7.57 0.82 7.58
CA PHE A 212 6.30 0.20 7.95
C PHE A 212 6.16 0.02 9.47
N ASP A 213 7.27 -0.27 10.16
CA ASP A 213 7.33 -0.43 11.62
C ASP A 213 7.11 0.86 12.41
N ASP A 214 7.83 1.91 12.03
CA ASP A 214 7.67 3.25 12.57
C ASP A 214 7.97 4.30 11.49
N PRO A 215 6.94 4.80 10.80
CA PRO A 215 7.13 5.74 9.71
C PRO A 215 7.84 7.01 10.15
N ARG A 216 7.60 7.47 11.38
CA ARG A 216 8.15 8.74 11.91
C ARG A 216 9.55 8.59 12.48
N ALA A 217 9.91 7.40 12.97
CA ALA A 217 11.29 7.11 13.33
C ALA A 217 12.20 7.14 12.08
N ILE A 218 11.72 6.62 10.95
CA ILE A 218 12.51 6.58 9.70
C ILE A 218 12.42 7.87 8.90
N VAL A 219 11.23 8.46 8.81
CA VAL A 219 10.98 9.73 8.11
C VAL A 219 10.31 10.70 9.10
N PRO A 220 11.10 11.56 9.78
CA PRO A 220 10.55 12.55 10.70
C PRO A 220 9.44 13.38 10.04
N GLY A 221 8.30 13.51 10.72
CA GLY A 221 7.12 14.22 10.20
C GLY A 221 6.25 13.42 9.22
N SER A 222 6.50 12.12 9.03
CA SER A 222 5.64 11.28 8.18
C SER A 222 4.17 11.31 8.61
N GLU A 223 3.29 11.54 7.64
CA GLU A 223 1.83 11.47 7.78
C GLU A 223 1.27 10.07 7.51
N MET A 224 2.14 9.09 7.23
CA MET A 224 1.75 7.70 7.02
C MET A 224 1.15 7.12 8.32
N LYS A 225 -0.16 6.83 8.27
CA LYS A 225 -0.94 6.35 9.42
C LYS A 225 -0.76 4.87 9.72
N VAL A 226 -0.72 4.07 8.67
CA VAL A 226 -0.75 2.61 8.79
C VAL A 226 0.62 2.13 9.24
N ARG A 227 0.65 1.38 10.34
CA ARG A 227 1.87 0.81 10.93
C ARG A 227 1.73 -0.70 11.01
N PHE A 228 2.83 -1.39 10.82
CA PHE A 228 2.92 -2.85 10.82
C PHE A 228 4.10 -3.28 11.66
N LYS A 229 3.95 -4.29 12.52
CA LYS A 229 5.05 -4.76 13.38
C LYS A 229 5.48 -6.15 12.97
N GLY A 230 6.78 -6.45 13.09
CA GLY A 230 7.32 -7.80 12.88
C GLY A 230 6.97 -8.38 11.50
N ALA A 231 6.24 -9.50 11.51
CA ALA A 231 5.90 -10.25 10.29
C ALA A 231 5.04 -9.46 9.30
N GLU A 232 4.09 -8.63 9.76
CA GLU A 232 3.27 -7.81 8.87
C GLU A 232 4.12 -6.78 8.10
N ALA A 233 5.13 -6.20 8.76
CA ALA A 233 6.07 -5.28 8.10
C ALA A 233 6.91 -6.00 7.04
N ASP A 234 7.28 -7.25 7.30
CA ASP A 234 7.95 -8.09 6.31
C ASP A 234 7.03 -8.37 5.12
N LEU A 235 5.75 -8.71 5.32
CA LEU A 235 4.78 -8.92 4.25
C LEU A 235 4.57 -7.66 3.39
N MET A 236 4.47 -6.48 4.02
CA MET A 236 4.38 -5.21 3.30
C MET A 236 5.64 -4.88 2.52
N THR A 237 6.80 -5.25 3.06
CA THR A 237 8.07 -5.12 2.34
C THR A 237 8.09 -6.02 1.11
N ILE A 238 7.67 -7.29 1.24
CA ILE A 238 7.55 -8.24 0.12
C ILE A 238 6.67 -7.66 -0.97
N PHE A 239 5.45 -7.22 -0.61
CA PHE A 239 4.51 -6.68 -1.57
C PHE A 239 5.03 -5.41 -2.24
N SER A 240 5.60 -4.47 -1.47
CA SER A 240 6.14 -3.22 -2.02
C SER A 240 7.26 -3.46 -3.05
N LEU A 241 8.07 -4.50 -2.84
CA LEU A 241 9.13 -4.90 -3.77
C LEU A 241 8.60 -5.50 -5.09
N THR A 242 7.31 -5.88 -5.15
CA THR A 242 6.66 -6.30 -6.40
C THR A 242 6.34 -5.13 -7.32
N LEU A 243 6.21 -3.91 -6.78
CA LEU A 243 5.80 -2.71 -7.51
C LEU A 243 6.98 -2.17 -8.34
N ARG A 244 7.23 -2.80 -9.48
CA ARG A 244 8.31 -2.47 -10.41
C ARG A 244 7.73 -1.96 -11.74
N PRO A 245 8.43 -1.04 -12.43
CA PRO A 245 7.93 -0.46 -13.67
C PRO A 245 8.12 -1.40 -14.87
N ASP A 246 9.14 -2.26 -14.83
CA ASP A 246 9.53 -3.09 -15.96
C ASP A 246 8.73 -4.39 -15.97
N GLU A 247 8.01 -4.63 -17.06
CA GLU A 247 7.40 -5.92 -17.30
C GLU A 247 8.33 -6.82 -18.12
N PRO A 248 8.57 -8.07 -17.70
CA PRO A 248 9.44 -9.00 -18.44
C PRO A 248 8.84 -9.30 -19.83
N PRO A 249 9.58 -9.85 -20.82
CA PRO A 249 8.99 -10.21 -22.11
C PRO A 249 7.86 -11.25 -21.99
N LEU A 250 6.92 -11.24 -22.94
CA LEU A 250 5.71 -12.10 -22.92
C LEU A 250 6.02 -13.59 -22.72
N GLU A 251 7.13 -14.09 -23.28
CA GLU A 251 7.55 -15.50 -23.15
C GLU A 251 7.84 -15.93 -21.70
N TYR A 252 8.22 -14.99 -20.83
CA TYR A 252 8.43 -15.21 -19.39
C TYR A 252 7.17 -14.99 -18.57
N ARG A 253 6.16 -14.30 -19.11
CA ARG A 253 4.93 -13.99 -18.37
C ARG A 253 4.00 -15.20 -18.32
N ARG A 254 3.47 -15.43 -17.13
CA ARG A 254 2.35 -16.31 -16.81
C ARG A 254 1.33 -15.50 -16.02
N LYS A 255 1.06 -14.29 -16.51
CA LYS A 255 0.00 -13.41 -16.06
C LYS A 255 -1.22 -13.62 -16.93
N SER A 256 -2.36 -13.84 -16.32
CA SER A 256 -3.67 -13.76 -16.94
C SER A 256 -3.96 -12.29 -17.17
N TYR A 257 -3.99 -11.87 -18.43
CA TYR A 257 -4.55 -10.57 -18.80
C TYR A 257 -6.08 -10.56 -18.73
N ALA A 258 -6.71 -11.61 -18.18
CA ALA A 258 -8.10 -11.51 -17.80
C ALA A 258 -8.23 -10.31 -16.86
N ARG A 259 -9.08 -9.36 -17.24
CA ARG A 259 -9.40 -8.20 -16.42
C ARG A 259 -9.61 -8.70 -14.98
N PRO A 260 -8.91 -8.13 -13.97
CA PRO A 260 -9.08 -8.59 -12.60
C PRO A 260 -10.59 -8.67 -12.33
N PRO A 261 -11.07 -9.77 -11.73
CA PRO A 261 -12.50 -9.96 -11.51
C PRO A 261 -13.06 -8.70 -10.87
N LYS A 262 -14.23 -8.25 -11.34
CA LYS A 262 -14.88 -7.05 -10.80
C LYS A 262 -14.87 -7.18 -9.28
N GLN A 263 -14.15 -6.28 -8.62
CA GLN A 263 -14.06 -6.29 -7.18
C GLN A 263 -15.44 -5.88 -6.65
N ASP A 264 -15.93 -6.59 -5.65
CA ASP A 264 -17.17 -6.22 -4.98
C ASP A 264 -16.99 -4.90 -4.20
N GLY A 265 -18.12 -4.31 -3.78
CA GLY A 265 -18.12 -3.03 -3.07
C GLY A 265 -17.38 -3.05 -1.73
N GLU A 266 -17.38 -4.17 -1.01
CA GLU A 266 -16.66 -4.31 0.26
C GLU A 266 -15.15 -4.29 0.02
N THR A 267 -14.68 -5.03 -0.99
CA THR A 267 -13.27 -5.07 -1.36
C THR A 267 -12.76 -3.71 -1.82
N LEU A 268 -13.54 -2.99 -2.65
CA LEU A 268 -13.22 -1.62 -3.07
C LEU A 268 -13.22 -0.65 -1.88
N TYR A 269 -14.18 -0.78 -0.96
CA TYR A 269 -14.23 0.03 0.26
C TYR A 269 -12.99 -0.17 1.15
N LYS A 270 -12.59 -1.43 1.38
CA LYS A 270 -11.37 -1.74 2.15
C LYS A 270 -10.13 -1.13 1.50
N MET A 271 -10.04 -1.22 0.17
CA MET A 271 -8.91 -0.73 -0.60
C MET A 271 -8.76 0.80 -0.60
N TYR A 272 -9.87 1.54 -0.69
CA TYR A 272 -9.83 3.00 -0.89
C TYR A 272 -10.29 3.82 0.31
N CYS A 273 -11.21 3.31 1.13
CA CYS A 273 -11.91 4.12 2.14
C CYS A 273 -11.50 3.75 3.57
N ALA A 274 -11.24 2.48 3.86
CA ALA A 274 -11.08 1.99 5.23
C ALA A 274 -9.87 2.57 5.98
N ALA A 275 -8.81 3.00 5.30
CA ALA A 275 -7.65 3.64 5.94
C ALA A 275 -8.00 4.95 6.68
N CYS A 276 -9.06 5.63 6.24
CA CYS A 276 -9.62 6.79 6.92
C CYS A 276 -10.87 6.40 7.71
N HIS A 277 -11.84 5.76 7.05
CA HIS A 277 -13.18 5.54 7.60
C HIS A 277 -13.33 4.29 8.47
N GLY A 278 -12.29 3.46 8.62
CA GLY A 278 -12.36 2.23 9.39
C GLY A 278 -13.40 1.27 8.82
N ASP A 279 -14.31 0.82 9.67
CA ASP A 279 -15.49 0.03 9.28
C ASP A 279 -16.68 0.90 8.79
N GLY A 280 -16.53 2.23 8.86
CA GLY A 280 -17.54 3.21 8.49
C GLY A 280 -18.65 3.41 9.51
N LYS A 281 -18.73 2.64 10.59
CA LYS A 281 -19.86 2.65 11.53
C LYS A 281 -19.73 3.69 12.64
N THR A 282 -18.49 4.01 13.00
CA THR A 282 -18.17 4.95 14.08
C THR A 282 -17.32 6.11 13.56
N SER A 283 -17.46 7.27 14.22
CA SER A 283 -16.61 8.42 13.91
C SER A 283 -15.34 8.31 14.76
N ALA A 284 -14.21 8.70 14.20
CA ALA A 284 -12.93 8.65 14.90
C ALA A 284 -12.16 9.95 14.70
N TYR A 285 -11.56 10.47 15.77
CA TYR A 285 -10.65 11.60 15.66
C TYR A 285 -9.28 11.15 15.15
N ASP A 286 -8.78 11.84 14.13
CA ASP A 286 -7.47 11.59 13.52
C ASP A 286 -6.43 12.55 14.08
N GLU A 287 -5.47 12.01 14.84
CA GLU A 287 -4.40 12.79 15.47
C GLU A 287 -3.38 13.35 14.47
N ILE A 288 -3.22 12.75 13.30
CA ILE A 288 -2.27 13.23 12.28
C ILE A 288 -2.88 14.42 11.55
N PHE A 289 -4.09 14.24 11.03
CA PHE A 289 -4.78 15.24 10.24
C PHE A 289 -5.58 16.22 11.08
N LYS A 290 -5.59 16.03 12.40
CA LYS A 290 -6.28 16.84 13.41
C LYS A 290 -7.72 17.11 13.01
N ARG A 291 -8.50 16.04 12.83
CA ARG A 291 -9.90 16.14 12.38
C ARG A 291 -10.68 14.87 12.66
N THR A 292 -11.99 15.01 12.87
CA THR A 292 -12.91 13.86 12.94
C THR A 292 -13.18 13.27 11.56
N VAL A 293 -12.91 11.97 11.41
CA VAL A 293 -13.36 11.17 10.27
C VAL A 293 -14.77 10.64 10.55
N PRO A 294 -15.75 10.90 9.67
CA PRO A 294 -17.14 10.57 9.96
C PRO A 294 -17.49 9.09 9.73
N ALA A 295 -18.49 8.64 10.49
CA ALA A 295 -19.16 7.36 10.34
C ALA A 295 -20.07 7.31 9.08
N ILE A 296 -19.51 6.96 7.94
CA ILE A 296 -20.20 6.99 6.63
C ILE A 296 -21.17 5.82 6.37
N GLN A 297 -21.18 4.81 7.23
CA GLN A 297 -22.18 3.73 7.27
C GLN A 297 -23.11 3.81 8.49
N ASN A 298 -23.08 4.92 9.24
CA ASN A 298 -23.97 5.11 10.38
C ASN A 298 -25.45 5.09 9.93
N PRO A 299 -26.34 4.30 10.56
CA PRO A 299 -27.73 4.20 10.15
C PRO A 299 -28.49 5.54 10.14
N SER A 300 -28.27 6.43 11.11
CA SER A 300 -28.90 7.78 11.15
C SER A 300 -28.45 8.63 9.97
N PHE A 301 -27.17 8.52 9.57
CA PHE A 301 -26.68 9.16 8.34
C PHE A 301 -27.30 8.52 7.08
N LEU A 302 -27.34 7.19 6.98
CA LEU A 302 -27.84 6.51 5.79
C LEU A 302 -29.35 6.71 5.57
N LYS A 303 -30.14 6.89 6.65
CA LYS A 303 -31.56 7.24 6.59
C LYS A 303 -31.82 8.51 5.77
N THR A 304 -30.96 9.50 5.92
CA THR A 304 -31.09 10.82 5.29
C THR A 304 -30.29 10.95 3.98
N ALA A 305 -29.20 10.18 3.85
CA ALA A 305 -28.35 10.23 2.67
C ALA A 305 -29.04 9.61 1.44
N ASP A 306 -29.12 10.38 0.35
CA ASP A 306 -29.52 9.88 -0.97
C ASP A 306 -28.32 9.41 -1.80
N TYR A 307 -28.58 8.59 -2.82
CA TYR A 307 -27.55 8.03 -3.70
C TYR A 307 -26.77 9.13 -4.44
N LYS A 308 -27.46 10.16 -4.93
CA LYS A 308 -26.87 11.21 -5.77
C LYS A 308 -25.87 12.06 -4.98
N ASN A 309 -26.16 12.32 -3.71
CA ASN A 309 -25.31 13.04 -2.78
C ASN A 309 -24.08 12.19 -2.44
N LEU A 310 -24.26 10.90 -2.15
CA LEU A 310 -23.13 9.99 -1.92
C LEU A 310 -22.22 9.90 -3.16
N GLU A 311 -22.81 9.73 -4.33
CA GLU A 311 -22.09 9.71 -5.60
C GLU A 311 -21.31 11.01 -5.84
N THR A 312 -21.94 12.15 -5.62
CA THR A 312 -21.29 13.47 -5.77
C THR A 312 -20.15 13.65 -4.79
N ILE A 313 -20.36 13.30 -3.50
CA ILE A 313 -19.33 13.38 -2.46
C ILE A 313 -18.13 12.49 -2.79
N ILE A 314 -18.36 11.28 -3.29
CA ILE A 314 -17.27 10.36 -3.65
C ILE A 314 -16.56 10.86 -4.91
N LYS A 315 -17.30 11.22 -5.97
CA LYS A 315 -16.72 11.67 -7.24
C LYS A 315 -15.91 12.95 -7.11
N GLU A 316 -16.42 13.93 -6.40
CA GLU A 316 -15.82 15.28 -6.30
C GLU A 316 -15.03 15.49 -5.01
N GLY A 317 -15.12 14.56 -4.05
CA GLY A 317 -14.53 14.72 -2.73
C GLY A 317 -15.23 15.81 -1.93
N ARG A 318 -14.54 16.29 -0.89
CA ARG A 318 -14.96 17.44 -0.07
C ARG A 318 -13.82 18.44 0.03
N ASN A 319 -13.93 19.51 -0.75
CA ASN A 319 -12.96 20.60 -0.77
C ASN A 319 -12.69 21.14 0.65
N GLY A 320 -11.44 21.42 1.00
CA GLY A 320 -11.05 21.83 2.36
C GLY A 320 -10.98 20.68 3.38
N THR A 321 -11.07 19.42 2.93
CA THR A 321 -10.84 18.21 3.74
C THR A 321 -9.84 17.28 3.04
N GLN A 322 -9.46 16.16 3.68
CA GLN A 322 -8.57 15.15 3.10
C GLN A 322 -9.35 14.16 2.20
N MET A 323 -10.68 14.27 2.14
CA MET A 323 -11.48 13.45 1.24
C MET A 323 -11.36 14.01 -0.18
N THR A 324 -10.38 13.48 -0.92
CA THR A 324 -10.12 13.84 -2.32
C THR A 324 -11.24 13.35 -3.25
N ALA A 325 -11.16 13.75 -4.52
CA ALA A 325 -12.06 13.32 -5.57
C ALA A 325 -11.70 11.90 -6.03
N TRP A 326 -12.66 10.97 -6.01
CA TRP A 326 -12.42 9.58 -6.39
C TRP A 326 -12.77 9.25 -7.84
N LYS A 327 -13.36 10.20 -8.59
CA LYS A 327 -13.68 9.98 -10.02
C LYS A 327 -12.46 9.56 -10.84
N SER A 328 -12.72 8.88 -11.96
CA SER A 328 -11.69 8.33 -12.86
C SER A 328 -10.62 9.33 -13.28
N THR A 329 -10.99 10.59 -13.50
CA THR A 329 -10.07 11.67 -13.90
C THR A 329 -9.16 12.16 -12.78
N ALA A 330 -9.47 11.86 -11.52
CA ALA A 330 -8.70 12.27 -10.34
C ALA A 330 -7.95 11.10 -9.69
N ALA A 331 -8.66 10.00 -9.39
CA ALA A 331 -8.14 8.85 -8.64
C ALA A 331 -8.24 7.53 -9.41
N GLY A 332 -8.64 7.54 -10.69
CA GLY A 332 -8.68 6.34 -11.53
C GLY A 332 -9.78 5.32 -11.20
N VAL A 333 -10.68 5.61 -10.25
CA VAL A 333 -11.81 4.73 -9.92
C VAL A 333 -12.95 4.93 -10.93
N SER A 334 -13.48 3.84 -11.46
CA SER A 334 -14.56 3.88 -12.48
C SER A 334 -15.92 4.20 -11.85
N ASP A 335 -16.86 4.65 -12.68
CA ASP A 335 -18.23 4.93 -12.23
C ASP A 335 -18.93 3.65 -11.72
N GLU A 336 -18.63 2.49 -12.31
CA GLU A 336 -19.14 1.20 -11.86
C GLU A 336 -18.55 0.77 -10.51
N GLU A 337 -17.27 1.07 -10.27
CA GLU A 337 -16.63 0.82 -8.97
C GLU A 337 -17.21 1.75 -7.90
N ILE A 338 -17.40 3.04 -8.21
CA ILE A 338 -18.07 4.00 -7.31
C ILE A 338 -19.48 3.53 -6.99
N LYS A 339 -20.25 3.06 -7.98
CA LYS A 339 -21.57 2.47 -7.77
C LYS A 339 -21.51 1.30 -6.79
N SER A 340 -20.58 0.35 -7.01
CA SER A 340 -20.44 -0.80 -6.11
C SER A 340 -20.01 -0.41 -4.70
N ILE A 341 -19.18 0.62 -4.54
CA ILE A 341 -18.86 1.21 -3.22
C ILE A 341 -20.12 1.76 -2.56
N ILE A 342 -20.96 2.52 -3.28
CA ILE A 342 -22.19 3.08 -2.72
C ILE A 342 -23.18 1.98 -2.33
N GLU A 343 -23.33 0.94 -3.16
CA GLU A 343 -24.14 -0.24 -2.85
C GLU A 343 -23.68 -0.91 -1.54
N TYR A 344 -22.37 -1.03 -1.32
CA TYR A 344 -21.83 -1.54 -0.07
C TYR A 344 -22.06 -0.59 1.11
N LEU A 345 -21.79 0.71 0.94
CA LEU A 345 -22.02 1.74 1.98
C LEU A 345 -23.48 1.78 2.45
N THR A 346 -24.42 1.53 1.55
CA THR A 346 -25.86 1.60 1.80
C THR A 346 -26.49 0.24 2.12
N SER A 347 -25.70 -0.83 2.21
CA SER A 347 -26.18 -2.19 2.48
C SER A 347 -26.93 -2.34 3.80
N ASN A 348 -26.57 -1.54 4.82
CA ASN A 348 -27.22 -1.52 6.13
C ASN A 348 -28.17 -0.32 6.30
N LYS A 349 -28.60 0.31 5.20
CA LYS A 349 -29.53 1.44 5.25
C LYS A 349 -30.87 0.98 5.84
N PRO A 350 -31.39 1.62 6.90
CA PRO A 350 -32.72 1.31 7.42
C PRO A 350 -33.80 1.50 6.36
N ALA A 351 -34.80 0.62 6.35
CA ALA A 351 -35.91 0.69 5.38
C ALA A 351 -36.82 1.91 5.60
N GLU A 352 -36.92 2.38 6.84
CA GLU A 352 -37.77 3.53 7.19
C GLU A 352 -37.01 4.84 7.03
N ALA A 353 -37.56 5.72 6.18
CA ALA A 353 -37.10 7.09 6.04
C ALA A 353 -37.43 7.90 7.31
N PRO A 354 -36.62 8.90 7.66
CA PRO A 354 -36.95 9.76 8.78
C PRO A 354 -38.23 10.54 8.49
N ALA A 355 -38.98 10.88 9.54
CA ALA A 355 -40.15 11.73 9.40
C ALA A 355 -39.74 13.05 8.70
N PRO A 356 -40.48 13.50 7.68
CA PRO A 356 -40.17 14.73 6.97
C PRO A 356 -40.14 15.91 7.94
N PHE A 357 -39.31 16.90 7.65
CA PHE A 357 -39.24 18.11 8.45
C PHE A 357 -39.99 19.23 7.73
N PRO A 358 -40.94 19.94 8.38
CA PRO A 358 -41.81 20.92 7.73
C PRO A 358 -41.10 22.26 7.44
N ILE A 359 -39.86 22.22 6.94
CA ILE A 359 -39.00 23.40 6.83
C ILE A 359 -39.55 24.46 5.85
N LYS A 360 -40.40 24.05 4.90
CA LYS A 360 -41.01 24.96 3.93
C LYS A 360 -42.20 25.72 4.50
N ASP A 361 -42.81 25.21 5.56
CA ASP A 361 -44.01 25.76 6.18
C ASP A 361 -43.66 26.70 7.36
N ILE A 362 -42.39 26.74 7.74
CA ILE A 362 -41.88 27.54 8.85
C ILE A 362 -41.25 28.83 8.32
N ASN A 363 -41.69 29.97 8.86
CA ASN A 363 -41.05 31.26 8.59
C ASN A 363 -39.81 31.42 9.48
N ALA A 364 -38.65 31.07 8.95
CA ALA A 364 -37.40 31.01 9.72
C ALA A 364 -36.67 32.36 9.81
N SER A 365 -36.11 32.68 10.98
CA SER A 365 -35.24 33.84 11.25
C SER A 365 -33.77 33.44 11.32
N ALA A 366 -32.95 33.97 10.41
CA ALA A 366 -31.50 33.73 10.42
C ALA A 366 -30.81 34.40 11.63
N GLU A 367 -31.35 35.52 12.11
CA GLU A 367 -30.87 36.21 13.30
C GLU A 367 -31.05 35.35 14.56
N HIS A 368 -32.26 34.81 14.78
CA HIS A 368 -32.52 33.91 15.91
C HIS A 368 -31.72 32.61 15.77
N GLY A 369 -31.62 32.06 14.55
CA GLY A 369 -30.82 30.88 14.26
C GLY A 369 -29.34 31.06 14.61
N LYS A 370 -28.81 32.27 14.45
CA LYS A 370 -27.44 32.60 14.86
C LYS A 370 -27.27 32.53 16.39
N GLU A 371 -28.23 33.03 17.16
CA GLU A 371 -28.19 33.00 18.62
C GLU A 371 -28.18 31.56 19.15
N ILE A 372 -29.03 30.71 18.58
CA ILE A 372 -29.07 29.27 18.88
C ILE A 372 -27.75 28.61 18.48
N PHE A 373 -27.22 28.92 17.28
CA PHE A 373 -25.95 28.39 16.81
C PHE A 373 -24.80 28.73 17.77
N ASP A 374 -24.73 29.99 18.20
CA ASP A 374 -23.70 30.48 19.13
C ASP A 374 -23.79 29.82 20.51
N THR A 375 -24.98 29.37 20.91
CA THR A 375 -25.23 28.71 22.20
C THR A 375 -24.96 27.21 22.16
N HIS A 376 -25.47 26.51 21.13
CA HIS A 376 -25.51 25.05 21.10
C HIS A 376 -24.50 24.41 20.13
N CYS A 377 -24.16 25.11 19.05
CA CYS A 377 -23.42 24.51 17.93
C CYS A 377 -21.93 24.90 17.93
N VAL A 378 -21.59 26.10 18.40
CA VAL A 378 -20.21 26.65 18.37
C VAL A 378 -19.22 25.77 19.14
N VAL A 379 -19.65 25.10 20.20
CA VAL A 379 -18.80 24.22 21.01
C VAL A 379 -18.13 23.11 20.17
N CYS A 380 -18.84 22.60 19.16
CA CYS A 380 -18.33 21.56 18.27
C CYS A 380 -17.91 22.11 16.90
N HIS A 381 -18.69 23.02 16.32
CA HIS A 381 -18.52 23.52 14.95
C HIS A 381 -17.68 24.81 14.85
N GLY A 382 -17.25 25.37 15.99
CA GLY A 382 -16.39 26.54 16.07
C GLY A 382 -17.10 27.86 15.85
N LYS A 383 -16.43 28.95 16.25
CA LYS A 383 -16.85 30.32 15.99
C LYS A 383 -16.89 30.54 14.46
N ASP A 384 -18.01 31.04 13.94
CA ASP A 384 -18.35 31.14 12.51
C ASP A 384 -18.66 29.82 11.78
N ALA A 385 -18.86 28.68 12.46
CA ALA A 385 -19.18 27.40 11.82
C ALA A 385 -18.09 26.87 10.86
N LYS A 386 -16.85 27.37 10.97
CA LYS A 386 -15.70 26.99 10.12
C LYS A 386 -15.07 25.65 10.51
N GLY A 387 -15.56 25.00 11.57
CA GLY A 387 -14.81 23.99 12.30
C GLY A 387 -13.77 24.70 13.19
N GLY A 388 -13.80 24.46 14.49
CA GLY A 388 -13.01 25.20 15.48
C GLY A 388 -12.08 24.32 16.30
N GLU A 389 -11.23 24.97 17.11
CA GLU A 389 -9.99 24.49 17.78
C GLU A 389 -10.04 23.12 18.48
N ASN A 390 -11.22 22.61 18.85
CA ASN A 390 -11.39 21.28 19.45
C ASN A 390 -11.69 20.16 18.43
N LEU A 391 -11.93 20.51 17.16
CA LEU A 391 -11.98 19.63 15.98
C LEU A 391 -13.02 18.50 16.01
N ILE A 392 -14.02 18.61 16.90
CA ILE A 392 -15.10 17.65 17.08
C ILE A 392 -16.09 17.70 15.90
N GLY A 393 -16.61 18.90 15.60
CA GLY A 393 -17.61 19.12 14.54
C GLY A 393 -16.98 19.42 13.17
N ILE A 394 -17.69 19.04 12.10
CA ILE A 394 -17.28 19.35 10.73
C ILE A 394 -17.37 20.86 10.43
N ASN A 395 -16.61 21.32 9.44
CA ASN A 395 -16.77 22.66 8.88
C ASN A 395 -18.11 22.77 8.12
N LEU A 396 -19.08 23.48 8.70
CA LEU A 396 -20.42 23.66 8.14
C LEU A 396 -20.46 24.74 7.05
N ARG A 397 -19.41 25.55 6.89
CA ARG A 397 -19.26 26.49 5.77
C ARG A 397 -18.70 25.85 4.50
N ASN A 398 -18.29 24.60 4.56
CA ASN A 398 -17.79 23.87 3.41
C ASN A 398 -18.83 23.88 2.27
N PRO A 399 -18.47 24.22 1.02
CA PRO A 399 -19.40 24.18 -0.11
C PRO A 399 -20.11 22.83 -0.29
N ALA A 400 -19.49 21.71 0.09
CA ALA A 400 -20.10 20.40 0.09
C ALA A 400 -21.25 20.25 1.09
N VAL A 401 -21.25 21.03 2.17
CA VAL A 401 -22.36 21.09 3.13
C VAL A 401 -23.37 22.13 2.68
N THR A 402 -22.92 23.33 2.31
CA THR A 402 -23.81 24.47 2.10
C THR A 402 -24.51 24.50 0.74
N LYS A 403 -23.94 23.87 -0.30
CA LYS A 403 -24.50 23.88 -1.67
C LYS A 403 -25.12 22.55 -2.10
N MET A 404 -24.65 21.43 -1.55
CA MET A 404 -25.07 20.11 -2.01
C MET A 404 -26.20 19.52 -1.17
N VAL A 405 -26.41 20.01 0.05
CA VAL A 405 -27.32 19.40 1.02
C VAL A 405 -28.67 20.13 1.05
N ASP A 406 -29.76 19.38 0.99
CA ASP A 406 -31.12 19.89 1.11
C ASP A 406 -31.35 20.52 2.52
N PRO A 407 -32.01 21.68 2.64
CA PRO A 407 -32.42 22.22 3.94
C PRO A 407 -33.14 21.23 4.84
N GLU A 408 -33.99 20.37 4.28
CA GLU A 408 -34.70 19.33 5.01
C GLU A 408 -33.72 18.29 5.58
N PHE A 409 -32.69 17.91 4.82
CA PHE A 409 -31.62 17.03 5.33
C PHE A 409 -30.90 17.66 6.53
N LEU A 410 -30.60 18.97 6.47
CA LEU A 410 -29.95 19.67 7.58
C LEU A 410 -30.86 19.70 8.81
N ALA A 411 -32.14 20.00 8.63
CA ALA A 411 -33.12 20.06 9.70
C ALA A 411 -33.29 18.70 10.38
N VAL A 412 -33.47 17.63 9.62
CA VAL A 412 -33.55 16.25 10.14
C VAL A 412 -32.26 15.86 10.87
N THR A 413 -31.10 16.24 10.34
CA THR A 413 -29.81 15.98 11.01
C THR A 413 -29.69 16.67 12.37
N ILE A 414 -30.20 17.90 12.50
CA ILE A 414 -30.20 18.64 13.77
C ILE A 414 -31.25 18.05 14.72
N ARG A 415 -32.45 17.75 14.23
CA ARG A 415 -33.55 17.18 15.00
C ARG A 415 -33.16 15.83 15.62
N ASP A 416 -32.79 14.88 14.76
CA ASP A 416 -32.59 13.49 15.18
C ASP A 416 -31.15 13.23 15.66
N GLY A 417 -30.23 14.16 15.39
CA GLY A 417 -28.81 13.95 15.61
C GLY A 417 -28.25 12.80 14.77
N ARG A 418 -27.10 12.28 15.19
CA ARG A 418 -26.49 11.08 14.63
C ARG A 418 -26.06 10.18 15.77
N GLU A 419 -26.87 9.15 16.00
CA GLU A 419 -26.68 8.16 17.04
C GLU A 419 -25.26 7.58 17.00
N GLY A 420 -24.62 7.44 18.16
CA GLY A 420 -23.24 6.93 18.26
C GLY A 420 -22.15 7.89 17.74
N THR A 421 -22.48 9.18 17.54
CA THR A 421 -21.52 10.24 17.21
C THR A 421 -21.64 11.42 18.16
N SER A 422 -20.73 12.40 18.07
CA SER A 422 -20.77 13.62 18.86
C SER A 422 -21.85 14.64 18.44
N MET A 423 -22.73 14.29 17.49
CA MET A 423 -23.87 15.13 17.07
C MET A 423 -25.16 14.61 17.74
N PRO A 424 -25.60 15.20 18.87
CA PRO A 424 -26.79 14.75 19.59
C PRO A 424 -28.09 15.14 18.86
N SER A 425 -29.21 14.57 19.31
CA SER A 425 -30.54 15.07 18.96
C SER A 425 -30.83 16.35 19.74
N PHE A 426 -31.15 17.43 19.02
CA PHE A 426 -31.41 18.73 19.64
C PHE A 426 -32.86 18.93 20.08
N THR A 427 -33.77 18.03 19.69
CA THR A 427 -35.15 17.99 20.22
C THR A 427 -35.28 17.08 21.44
N SER A 428 -34.18 16.50 21.93
CA SER A 428 -34.18 15.73 23.17
C SER A 428 -34.61 16.60 24.36
N GLU A 429 -35.12 15.98 25.43
CA GLU A 429 -35.52 16.70 26.65
C GLU A 429 -34.39 17.56 27.24
N GLU A 430 -33.13 17.15 27.04
CA GLU A 430 -31.96 17.88 27.52
C GLU A 430 -31.63 19.14 26.70
N MET A 431 -31.88 19.11 25.38
CA MET A 431 -31.53 20.20 24.46
C MET A 431 -32.71 21.14 24.19
N GLY A 432 -33.93 20.59 24.14
CA GLY A 432 -35.19 21.35 24.14
C GLY A 432 -35.47 22.23 22.93
N LEU A 433 -34.76 22.08 21.80
CA LEU A 433 -35.03 22.89 20.61
C LEU A 433 -36.35 22.48 19.95
N THR A 434 -37.11 23.47 19.49
CA THR A 434 -38.34 23.28 18.72
C THR A 434 -38.08 23.18 17.22
N ASP A 435 -39.08 22.78 16.44
CA ASP A 435 -38.97 22.77 14.98
C ASP A 435 -38.70 24.18 14.41
N GLN A 436 -39.22 25.24 15.07
CA GLN A 436 -38.94 26.63 14.71
C GLN A 436 -37.46 26.95 14.93
N ASP A 437 -36.90 26.60 16.09
CA ASP A 437 -35.49 26.83 16.42
C ASP A 437 -34.55 26.15 15.42
N ILE A 438 -34.88 24.91 15.04
CA ILE A 438 -34.11 24.16 14.05
C ILE A 438 -34.21 24.81 12.66
N ALA A 439 -35.41 25.24 12.24
CA ALA A 439 -35.59 25.94 10.97
C ALA A 439 -34.81 27.26 10.94
N ASP A 440 -34.78 27.99 12.05
CA ASP A 440 -34.01 29.23 12.23
C ASP A 440 -32.50 28.96 12.08
N VAL A 441 -31.96 27.92 12.73
CA VAL A 441 -30.55 27.51 12.57
C VAL A 441 -30.23 27.14 11.12
N VAL A 442 -31.11 26.40 10.45
CA VAL A 442 -30.91 26.07 9.02
C VAL A 442 -30.92 27.34 8.16
N ALA A 443 -31.80 28.30 8.44
CA ALA A 443 -31.81 29.58 7.73
C ALA A 443 -30.49 30.34 7.91
N TYR A 444 -29.95 30.40 9.14
CA TYR A 444 -28.63 30.98 9.40
C TYR A 444 -27.51 30.28 8.62
N MET A 445 -27.50 28.94 8.58
CA MET A 445 -26.51 28.17 7.83
C MET A 445 -26.55 28.46 6.31
N ARG A 446 -27.72 28.76 5.76
CA ARG A 446 -27.88 29.06 4.33
C ARG A 446 -27.30 30.43 3.95
N ASP A 447 -27.24 31.37 4.87
CA ASP A 447 -26.60 32.66 4.63
C ASP A 447 -25.08 32.55 4.40
N PHE A 448 -24.46 31.44 4.82
CA PHE A 448 -23.04 31.15 4.51
C PHE A 448 -22.79 31.14 2.99
N VAL A 449 -23.77 30.70 2.19
CA VAL A 449 -23.68 30.65 0.72
C VAL A 449 -23.79 32.04 0.11
N ARG A 450 -24.59 32.93 0.69
CA ARG A 450 -24.81 34.30 0.20
C ARG A 450 -23.60 35.18 0.41
N VAL A 451 -22.93 35.07 1.56
CA VAL A 451 -21.74 35.88 1.88
C VAL A 451 -20.54 35.48 1.03
N ALA A 452 -20.39 34.20 0.64
CA ALA A 452 -19.27 33.74 -0.19
C ALA A 452 -19.33 34.16 -1.67
N LYS A 453 -20.43 34.80 -2.12
CA LYS A 453 -20.58 35.33 -3.50
C LYS A 453 -20.29 36.83 -3.62
N LYS A 454 -20.02 37.53 -2.50
CA LYS A 454 -19.45 38.88 -2.47
C LYS A 454 -17.96 38.75 -2.21
#